data_AF-A0A0K1EJ09-F1
#
_entry.id   AF-A0A0K1EJ09-F1
#
_cell.length_a   1.000
_cell.length_b   1.000
_cell.length_c   1.000
_cell.angle_alpha   90.00
_cell.angle_beta   90.00
_cell.angle_gamma   90.00
#
_symmetry.space_group_name_H-M   'P 1'
#
loop_
_entity.id
_entity.type
_entity.pdbx_description
1 polymer ?
#
loop_
_entity_poly.entity_id
_entity_poly.type
_entity_poly.pdbx_seq_one_letter_code
_entity_poly.pdbx_strand_id
1 'polypeptide(L)'
;MTQLVRSTQAPLAPATRLRDIPRTCDVDVPLSSNDPRWQDFSPARGDAATTMLARELEWRDEGNFVHAALISHRGAGKSTEILRLTESLSRQYLSVYLEATVDMDPLDIEMEDLLLNLVIAVEKKLRALGTPLDSALIQRVTQWFQEVVRTTKWAQDFNAEASAGAEAKLSLPVLGSLFGGLKALMKHESQYRTEVKEVLRKYPGTLLQSVNQVLDAANAQLGGRSLLVVVDNLDRYDPIVIDKLLMNGADRVRQLRCNLILTPPIGLLLQPRSAALDSIYTCHVLYAIRLRDRKQRYDEFHGEGRTLMEEALARRIDLDTLIPDKPARNL
;
A
#
# COMPACT_ATOMS: atom_id res chain seq x y z
N MET A 1 3.51 17.56 4.14
CA MET A 1 4.79 17.02 3.65
C MET A 1 4.51 15.84 2.75
N THR A 2 4.38 16.11 1.46
CA THR A 2 4.03 15.14 0.42
C THR A 2 5.31 14.92 -0.40
N GLN A 3 6.07 13.89 -0.08
CA GLN A 3 7.09 13.35 -0.99
C GLN A 3 6.43 12.07 -1.55
N LEU A 4 5.66 12.12 -2.63
CA LEU A 4 6.22 12.07 -4.00
C LEU A 4 7.56 11.35 -3.95
N VAL A 5 7.52 10.04 -4.22
CA VAL A 5 8.57 9.26 -4.88
C VAL A 5 9.86 10.06 -4.91
N ARG A 6 10.69 9.94 -3.86
CA ARG A 6 12.03 10.52 -3.91
C ARG A 6 12.61 10.05 -5.23
N SER A 7 12.88 11.03 -6.10
CA SER A 7 13.54 10.84 -7.39
C SER A 7 14.65 9.83 -7.18
N THR A 8 14.74 8.85 -8.08
CA THR A 8 15.86 7.92 -8.24
C THR A 8 17.16 8.62 -7.86
N GLN A 9 17.54 8.53 -6.58
CA GLN A 9 18.81 9.05 -6.13
C GLN A 9 19.83 8.18 -6.85
N ALA A 10 20.78 8.80 -7.54
CA ALA A 10 21.96 8.11 -8.04
C ALA A 10 22.45 7.17 -6.93
N PRO A 11 22.81 5.91 -7.25
CA PRO A 11 23.11 4.92 -6.25
C PRO A 11 24.15 5.48 -5.28
N LEU A 12 23.74 5.64 -4.02
CA LEU A 12 24.59 6.22 -2.99
C LEU A 12 25.79 5.27 -2.82
N ALA A 13 27.00 5.79 -3.00
CA ALA A 13 28.20 5.05 -2.67
C ALA A 13 28.12 4.58 -1.21
N PRO A 14 28.69 3.39 -0.87
CA PRO A 14 28.74 2.93 0.51
C PRO A 14 29.34 3.98 1.43
N ALA A 15 28.73 4.18 2.61
CA ALA A 15 29.20 5.16 3.56
C ALA A 15 30.58 4.78 4.10
N THR A 16 31.52 5.73 4.10
CA THR A 16 32.87 5.58 4.67
C THR A 16 33.05 6.35 5.98
N ARG A 17 32.02 7.07 6.44
CA ARG A 17 32.00 7.81 7.71
C ARG A 17 30.71 7.54 8.45
N LEU A 18 30.78 7.41 9.78
CA LEU A 18 29.61 7.13 10.63
C LEU A 18 28.45 8.11 10.41
N ARG A 19 28.76 9.39 10.22
CA ARG A 19 27.75 10.45 9.98
C ARG A 19 26.94 10.27 8.69
N ASP A 20 27.45 9.47 7.74
CA ASP A 20 26.81 9.26 6.44
C ASP A 20 25.92 7.99 6.44
N ILE A 21 26.02 7.13 7.46
CA ILE A 21 25.23 5.90 7.62
C ILE A 21 23.71 6.17 7.55
N PRO A 22 23.13 7.19 8.23
CA PRO A 22 21.69 7.42 8.17
C PRO A 22 21.16 7.66 6.75
N ARG A 23 22.01 8.07 5.80
CA ARG A 23 21.62 8.27 4.39
C ARG A 23 21.61 6.96 3.60
N THR A 24 22.52 6.04 3.90
CA THR A 24 22.66 4.76 3.16
C THR A 24 21.87 3.61 3.80
N CYS A 25 21.58 3.72 5.10
CA CYS A 25 20.84 2.76 5.93
C CYS A 25 19.53 3.34 6.49
N ASP A 26 18.83 4.18 5.72
CA ASP A 26 17.52 4.71 6.11
C ASP A 26 16.51 3.56 6.26
N VAL A 27 16.01 3.35 7.48
CA VAL A 27 15.11 2.24 7.83
C VAL A 27 13.65 2.53 7.51
N ASP A 28 13.31 3.80 7.30
CA ASP A 28 11.94 4.24 7.06
C ASP A 28 11.61 4.30 5.56
N VAL A 29 12.63 4.26 4.70
CA VAL A 29 12.48 4.35 3.24
C VAL A 29 12.72 2.99 2.60
N PRO A 30 11.72 2.40 1.93
CA PRO A 30 11.92 1.17 1.17
C PRO A 30 12.88 1.39 0.00
N LEU A 31 13.58 0.33 -0.40
CA LEU A 31 14.43 0.38 -1.58
C LEU A 31 13.56 0.37 -2.84
N SER A 32 13.92 1.20 -3.82
CA SER A 32 13.28 1.16 -5.14
C SER A 32 13.56 -0.16 -5.87
N SER A 33 12.74 -0.49 -6.87
CA SER A 33 12.82 -1.77 -7.60
C SER A 33 14.16 -2.03 -8.29
N ASN A 34 14.93 -0.99 -8.62
CA ASN A 34 16.25 -1.10 -9.26
C ASN A 34 17.41 -0.66 -8.35
N ASP A 35 17.16 -0.55 -7.05
CA ASP A 35 18.19 -0.12 -6.10
C ASP A 35 19.30 -1.19 -5.96
N PRO A 36 20.57 -0.85 -6.22
CA PRO A 36 21.66 -1.82 -6.17
C PRO A 36 21.96 -2.31 -4.75
N ARG A 37 21.38 -1.69 -3.70
CA ARG A 37 21.51 -2.11 -2.31
C ARG A 37 20.57 -3.26 -1.95
N TRP A 38 19.68 -3.66 -2.86
CA TRP A 38 18.79 -4.79 -2.63
C TRP A 38 19.59 -6.10 -2.54
N GLN A 39 19.15 -6.97 -1.64
CA GLN A 39 19.67 -8.32 -1.44
C GLN A 39 18.47 -9.26 -1.42
N ASP A 40 18.53 -10.30 -2.23
CA ASP A 40 17.57 -11.39 -2.13
C ASP A 40 17.81 -12.16 -0.82
N PHE A 41 16.82 -12.16 0.06
CA PHE A 41 16.87 -12.89 1.32
C PHE A 41 16.01 -14.16 1.30
N SER A 42 15.32 -14.49 0.22
CA SER A 42 14.45 -15.69 0.15
C SER A 42 15.17 -16.98 0.55
N PRO A 43 16.42 -17.27 0.13
CA PRO A 43 17.15 -18.45 0.59
C PRO A 43 17.35 -18.49 2.12
N ALA A 44 17.64 -17.34 2.73
CA ALA A 44 17.87 -17.24 4.17
C ALA A 44 16.59 -17.18 5.01
N ARG A 45 15.48 -16.71 4.44
CA ARG A 45 14.16 -16.77 5.07
C ARG A 45 13.57 -18.18 4.97
N GLY A 46 13.91 -18.92 3.90
CA GLY A 46 13.29 -20.20 3.58
C GLY A 46 11.84 -20.06 3.13
N ASP A 47 11.47 -18.92 2.55
CA ASP A 47 10.15 -18.67 1.98
C ASP A 47 10.20 -18.47 0.45
N ALA A 48 9.02 -18.52 -0.17
CA ALA A 48 8.82 -18.19 -1.58
C ALA A 48 7.66 -17.18 -1.74
N ALA A 49 7.43 -16.33 -0.72
CA ALA A 49 6.19 -15.55 -0.60
C ALA A 49 5.96 -14.63 -1.80
N THR A 50 6.98 -13.88 -2.22
CA THR A 50 6.91 -12.96 -3.35
C THR A 50 6.76 -13.70 -4.69
N THR A 51 7.43 -14.84 -4.83
CA THR A 51 7.37 -15.67 -6.05
C THR A 51 6.01 -16.33 -6.20
N MET A 52 5.43 -16.83 -5.10
CA MET A 52 4.08 -17.42 -5.11
C MET A 52 3.01 -16.37 -5.36
N LEU A 53 3.13 -15.18 -4.76
CA LEU A 53 2.23 -14.06 -5.05
C LEU A 53 2.34 -13.59 -6.51
N ALA A 54 3.56 -13.50 -7.06
CA ALA A 54 3.75 -13.18 -8.48
C ALA A 54 3.05 -14.21 -9.36
N ARG A 55 3.26 -15.49 -9.09
CA ARG A 55 2.66 -16.60 -9.83
C ARG A 55 1.13 -16.59 -9.77
N GLU A 56 0.56 -16.32 -8.61
CA GLU A 56 -0.90 -16.18 -8.44
C GLU A 56 -1.45 -15.04 -9.29
N LEU A 57 -0.76 -13.89 -9.32
CA LEU A 57 -1.13 -12.77 -10.16
C LEU A 57 -0.95 -13.07 -11.66
N GLU A 58 0.14 -13.73 -12.06
CA GLU A 58 0.39 -14.04 -13.47
C GLU A 58 -0.58 -15.08 -14.04
N TRP A 59 -1.05 -16.00 -13.21
CA TRP A 59 -1.85 -17.15 -13.63
C TRP A 59 -3.34 -16.99 -13.38
N ARG A 60 -3.77 -15.84 -12.87
CA ARG A 60 -5.19 -15.58 -12.67
C ARG A 60 -5.94 -15.62 -14.01
N ASP A 61 -7.17 -16.10 -13.97
CA ASP A 61 -8.06 -16.03 -15.13
C ASP A 61 -8.55 -14.59 -15.36
N GLU A 62 -8.82 -14.25 -16.62
CA GLU A 62 -9.48 -12.99 -16.97
C GLU A 62 -10.84 -12.88 -16.27
N GLY A 63 -11.14 -11.69 -15.73
CA GLY A 63 -12.37 -11.44 -14.98
C GLY A 63 -12.32 -11.83 -13.49
N ASN A 64 -11.30 -12.56 -13.06
CA ASN A 64 -11.04 -12.83 -11.65
C ASN A 64 -9.99 -11.86 -11.07
N PHE A 65 -10.18 -11.46 -9.82
CA PHE A 65 -9.28 -10.55 -9.11
C PHE A 65 -8.63 -11.26 -7.93
N VAL A 66 -7.31 -11.11 -7.83
CA VAL A 66 -6.53 -11.66 -6.71
C VAL A 66 -6.55 -10.66 -5.57
N HIS A 67 -7.05 -11.07 -4.40
CA HIS A 67 -6.98 -10.31 -3.17
C HIS A 67 -6.10 -11.05 -2.16
N ALA A 68 -4.84 -10.66 -2.09
CA ALA A 68 -3.82 -11.35 -1.32
C ALA A 68 -3.29 -10.50 -0.16
N ALA A 69 -2.90 -11.17 0.93
CA ALA A 69 -2.22 -10.56 2.06
C ALA A 69 -0.74 -10.95 2.04
N LEU A 70 0.17 -9.97 1.94
CA LEU A 70 1.61 -10.16 2.15
C LEU A 70 1.95 -9.83 3.61
N ILE A 71 2.29 -10.85 4.39
CA ILE A 71 2.36 -10.77 5.84
C ILE A 71 3.80 -10.94 6.31
N SER A 72 4.24 -10.08 7.22
CA SER A 72 5.50 -10.26 7.95
C SER A 72 5.55 -9.37 9.18
N HIS A 73 6.56 -9.58 10.03
CA HIS A 73 6.96 -8.59 11.03
C HIS A 73 7.32 -7.24 10.40
N ARG A 74 7.06 -6.15 11.13
CA ARG A 74 7.49 -4.80 10.75
C ARG A 74 9.01 -4.78 10.57
N GLY A 75 9.48 -4.08 9.54
CA GLY A 75 10.92 -3.99 9.22
C GLY A 75 11.51 -5.19 8.48
N ALA A 76 10.74 -6.24 8.16
CA ALA A 76 11.27 -7.39 7.39
C ALA A 76 11.44 -7.15 5.88
N GLY A 77 11.21 -5.92 5.41
CA GLY A 77 11.40 -5.53 4.00
C GLY A 77 10.20 -5.67 3.07
N LYS A 78 8.96 -5.83 3.58
CA LYS A 78 7.75 -6.00 2.75
C LYS A 78 7.61 -4.95 1.66
N SER A 79 7.68 -3.67 2.01
CA SER A 79 7.51 -2.57 1.06
C SER A 79 8.54 -2.62 -0.06
N THR A 80 9.80 -2.94 0.26
CA THR A 80 10.86 -3.17 -0.75
C THR A 80 10.51 -4.32 -1.70
N GLU A 81 10.08 -5.45 -1.15
CA GLU A 81 9.69 -6.62 -1.95
C GLU A 81 8.45 -6.34 -2.83
N ILE A 82 7.47 -5.58 -2.32
CA ILE A 82 6.29 -5.18 -3.09
C ILE A 82 6.68 -4.27 -4.25
N LEU A 83 7.55 -3.28 -4.04
CA LEU A 83 8.00 -2.39 -5.12
C LEU A 83 8.67 -3.20 -6.25
N ARG A 84 9.52 -4.18 -5.91
CA ARG A 84 10.13 -5.08 -6.89
C ARG A 84 9.10 -5.95 -7.62
N LEU A 85 8.16 -6.53 -6.88
CA LEU A 85 7.08 -7.34 -7.43
C LEU A 85 6.21 -6.53 -8.41
N THR A 86 5.82 -5.31 -8.04
CA THR A 86 5.01 -4.45 -8.93
C THR A 86 5.75 -4.06 -10.20
N GLU A 87 7.07 -3.85 -10.12
CA GLU A 87 7.91 -3.59 -11.29
C GLU A 87 8.00 -4.81 -12.21
N SER A 88 8.22 -6.02 -11.66
CA SER A 88 8.30 -7.24 -12.47
C SER A 88 6.98 -7.57 -13.18
N LEU A 89 5.87 -7.16 -12.56
CA LEU A 89 4.51 -7.34 -13.07
C LEU A 89 4.01 -6.20 -13.97
N SER A 90 4.82 -5.17 -14.22
CA SER A 90 4.43 -3.93 -14.93
C SER A 90 3.91 -4.13 -16.37
N ARG A 91 4.30 -5.25 -17.01
CA ARG A 91 3.80 -5.64 -18.34
C ARG A 91 2.34 -6.10 -18.33
N GLN A 92 1.88 -6.67 -17.22
CA GLN A 92 0.52 -7.20 -17.04
C GLN A 92 -0.34 -6.28 -16.18
N TYR A 93 0.27 -5.42 -15.38
CA TYR A 93 -0.42 -4.61 -14.39
C TYR A 93 -0.06 -3.14 -14.47
N LEU A 94 -1.07 -2.29 -14.26
CA LEU A 94 -0.84 -0.92 -13.80
C LEU A 94 -0.94 -0.90 -12.28
N SER A 95 0.19 -0.65 -11.62
CA SER A 95 0.24 -0.58 -10.17
C SER A 95 -0.14 0.80 -9.62
N VAL A 96 -1.03 0.81 -8.63
CA VAL A 96 -1.41 1.97 -7.81
C VAL A 96 -0.97 1.67 -6.38
N TYR A 97 -0.06 2.47 -5.84
CA TYR A 97 0.50 2.26 -4.49
C TYR A 97 -0.13 3.25 -3.52
N LEU A 98 -0.70 2.74 -2.44
CA LEU A 98 -1.24 3.49 -1.31
C LEU A 98 -0.44 3.15 -0.06
N GLU A 99 0.03 4.18 0.64
CA GLU A 99 0.60 4.02 1.98
C GLU A 99 -0.48 4.38 2.99
N ALA A 100 -1.05 3.38 3.67
CA ALA A 100 -2.24 3.60 4.51
C ALA A 100 -2.04 4.71 5.55
N THR A 101 -0.89 4.72 6.24
CA THR A 101 -0.55 5.75 7.24
C THR A 101 -0.23 7.14 6.66
N VAL A 102 -0.19 7.31 5.34
CA VAL A 102 0.10 8.58 4.66
C VAL A 102 -1.12 9.11 3.91
N ASP A 103 -1.83 8.22 3.25
CA ASP A 103 -2.99 8.52 2.41
C ASP A 103 -4.30 8.51 3.19
N MET A 104 -4.35 7.81 4.33
CA MET A 104 -5.52 7.72 5.23
C MET A 104 -5.13 8.16 6.64
N ASP A 105 -6.12 8.27 7.54
CA ASP A 105 -5.85 8.53 8.94
C ASP A 105 -4.92 7.44 9.52
N PRO A 106 -3.80 7.81 10.17
CA PRO A 106 -2.76 6.87 10.59
C PRO A 106 -3.12 6.07 11.85
N LEU A 107 -4.21 6.41 12.54
CA LEU A 107 -4.63 5.77 13.80
C LEU A 107 -5.89 4.92 13.61
N ASP A 108 -6.83 5.39 12.79
CA ASP A 108 -8.11 4.72 12.59
C ASP A 108 -8.53 4.68 11.12
N ILE A 109 -8.78 3.47 10.61
CA ILE A 109 -9.17 3.24 9.22
C ILE A 109 -10.41 2.37 9.16
N GLU A 110 -11.38 2.77 8.33
CA GLU A 110 -12.58 2.00 8.06
C GLU A 110 -12.73 1.67 6.58
N MET A 111 -13.75 0.86 6.28
CA MET A 111 -14.01 0.40 4.92
C MET A 111 -14.27 1.57 3.97
N GLU A 112 -15.02 2.57 4.43
CA GLU A 112 -15.33 3.77 3.66
C GLU A 112 -14.05 4.56 3.33
N ASP A 113 -13.08 4.59 4.24
CA ASP A 113 -11.76 5.20 4.00
C ASP A 113 -10.99 4.50 2.88
N LEU A 114 -10.92 3.17 2.97
CA LEU A 114 -10.27 2.34 1.96
C LEU A 114 -10.93 2.55 0.59
N LEU A 115 -12.25 2.40 0.51
CA LEU A 115 -13.03 2.52 -0.72
C LEU A 115 -12.85 3.87 -1.42
N LEU A 116 -12.93 4.98 -0.68
CA LEU A 116 -12.75 6.31 -1.25
C LEU A 116 -11.30 6.55 -1.69
N ASN A 117 -10.31 6.12 -0.90
CA ASN A 117 -8.91 6.31 -1.26
C ASN A 117 -8.47 5.48 -2.45
N LEU A 118 -9.06 4.29 -2.67
CA LEU A 118 -8.87 3.52 -3.89
C LEU A 118 -9.27 4.34 -5.12
N VAL A 119 -10.47 4.94 -5.11
CA VAL A 119 -10.97 5.77 -6.23
C VAL A 119 -10.07 6.98 -6.46
N ILE A 120 -9.72 7.72 -5.40
CA ILE A 120 -8.84 8.89 -5.48
C ILE A 120 -7.48 8.52 -6.08
N ALA A 121 -6.88 7.42 -5.63
CA ALA A 121 -5.55 7.02 -6.08
C ALA A 121 -5.54 6.51 -7.52
N VAL A 122 -6.55 5.72 -7.91
CA VAL A 122 -6.71 5.24 -9.29
C VAL A 122 -6.93 6.41 -10.25
N GLU A 123 -7.85 7.31 -9.92
CA GLU A 123 -8.14 8.51 -10.74
C GLU A 123 -6.87 9.37 -10.90
N LYS A 124 -6.18 9.65 -9.78
CA LYS A 124 -4.95 10.42 -9.79
C LYS A 124 -3.86 9.76 -10.64
N LYS A 125 -3.70 8.44 -10.54
CA LYS A 125 -2.70 7.68 -11.31
C LYS A 125 -2.99 7.77 -12.81
N LEU A 126 -4.23 7.52 -13.21
CA LEU A 126 -4.66 7.55 -14.61
C LEU A 126 -4.53 8.96 -15.22
N ARG A 127 -4.92 10.00 -14.47
CA ARG A 127 -4.70 11.39 -14.88
C ARG A 127 -3.22 11.71 -15.07
N ALA A 128 -2.35 11.27 -14.16
CA ALA A 128 -0.91 11.48 -14.27
C ALA A 128 -0.27 10.75 -15.48
N LEU A 129 -0.90 9.67 -15.97
CA LEU A 129 -0.49 8.96 -17.18
C LEU A 129 -1.05 9.57 -18.48
N GLY A 130 -1.86 10.63 -18.39
CA GLY A 130 -2.50 11.26 -19.55
C GLY A 130 -3.71 10.48 -20.09
N THR A 131 -4.20 9.48 -19.35
CA THR A 131 -5.37 8.66 -19.70
C THR A 131 -6.45 8.80 -18.62
N PRO A 132 -7.02 10.00 -18.41
CA PRO A 132 -8.03 10.20 -17.37
C PRO A 132 -9.28 9.35 -17.64
N LEU A 133 -9.98 9.02 -16.56
CA LEU A 133 -11.29 8.38 -16.64
C LEU A 133 -12.29 9.26 -17.39
N ASP A 134 -13.28 8.61 -18.00
CA ASP A 134 -14.39 9.29 -18.68
C ASP A 134 -15.03 10.33 -17.76
N SER A 135 -15.11 11.58 -18.23
CA SER A 135 -15.65 12.70 -17.47
C SER A 135 -17.10 12.46 -17.09
N ALA A 136 -17.90 11.79 -17.94
CA ALA A 136 -19.30 11.48 -17.63
C ALA A 136 -19.40 10.48 -16.47
N LEU A 137 -18.52 9.48 -16.40
CA LEU A 137 -18.46 8.55 -15.28
C LEU A 137 -18.08 9.27 -13.98
N ILE A 138 -17.01 10.06 -14.01
CA ILE A 138 -16.55 10.80 -12.84
C ILE A 138 -17.65 11.75 -12.35
N GLN A 139 -18.31 12.48 -13.26
CA GLN A 139 -19.42 13.35 -12.91
C GLN A 139 -20.56 12.60 -12.22
N ARG A 140 -20.96 11.42 -12.72
CA ARG A 140 -22.02 10.61 -12.08
C ARG A 140 -21.65 10.16 -10.67
N VAL A 141 -20.44 9.61 -10.49
CA VAL A 141 -19.95 9.14 -9.19
C VAL A 141 -19.83 10.30 -8.21
N THR A 142 -19.28 11.43 -8.67
CA THR A 142 -19.17 12.66 -7.88
C THR A 142 -20.53 13.21 -7.49
N GLN A 143 -21.49 13.28 -8.42
CA GLN A 143 -22.82 13.82 -8.14
C GLN A 143 -23.56 12.97 -7.11
N TRP A 144 -23.48 11.64 -7.24
CA TRP A 144 -24.03 10.74 -6.22
C TRP A 144 -23.40 11.00 -4.85
N PHE A 145 -22.06 11.09 -4.79
CA PHE A 145 -21.37 11.36 -3.54
C PHE A 145 -21.81 12.69 -2.91
N GLN A 146 -21.83 13.78 -3.69
CA GLN A 146 -22.26 15.10 -3.24
C GLN A 146 -23.69 15.09 -2.70
N GLU A 147 -24.60 14.36 -3.33
CA GLU A 147 -25.97 14.23 -2.83
C GLU A 147 -26.01 13.45 -1.52
N VAL A 148 -25.27 12.34 -1.43
CA VAL A 148 -25.21 11.53 -0.22
C VAL A 148 -24.70 12.35 0.96
N VAL A 149 -23.60 13.09 0.78
CA VAL A 149 -23.00 13.90 1.86
C VAL A 149 -23.63 15.28 2.02
N ARG A 150 -24.65 15.64 1.23
CA ARG A 150 -25.22 17.01 1.16
C ARG A 150 -25.63 17.58 2.51
N THR A 151 -26.11 16.72 3.42
CA THR A 151 -26.56 17.14 4.75
C THR A 151 -25.42 17.39 5.73
N THR A 152 -24.19 17.00 5.39
CA THR A 152 -23.02 17.16 6.26
C THR A 152 -22.55 18.61 6.28
N LYS A 153 -22.00 19.06 7.40
CA LYS A 153 -21.38 20.40 7.49
C LYS A 153 -20.22 20.55 6.51
N TRP A 154 -19.44 19.48 6.31
CA TRP A 154 -18.37 19.46 5.32
C TRP A 154 -18.85 19.82 3.92
N ALA A 155 -19.96 19.21 3.47
CA ALA A 155 -20.50 19.48 2.14
C ALA A 155 -21.08 20.89 2.02
N GLN A 156 -21.70 21.41 3.09
CA GLN A 156 -22.22 22.78 3.12
C GLN A 156 -21.09 23.80 2.99
N ASP A 157 -20.01 23.63 3.75
CA ASP A 157 -18.83 24.50 3.71
C ASP A 157 -18.12 24.41 2.35
N PHE A 158 -17.89 23.19 1.85
CA PHE A 158 -17.26 22.98 0.54
C PHE A 158 -18.06 23.64 -0.59
N ASN A 159 -19.40 23.53 -0.57
CA ASN A 159 -20.26 24.16 -1.57
C ASN A 159 -20.29 25.69 -1.44
N ALA A 160 -20.21 26.23 -0.22
CA ALA A 160 -20.13 27.67 0.00
C ALA A 160 -18.81 28.25 -0.55
N GLU A 161 -17.68 27.57 -0.31
CA GLU A 161 -16.37 27.93 -0.89
C GLU A 161 -16.38 27.83 -2.42
N ALA A 162 -16.96 26.77 -2.99
CA ALA A 162 -17.05 26.60 -4.43
C ALA A 162 -17.94 27.68 -5.10
N SER A 163 -19.05 28.06 -4.45
CA SER A 163 -19.98 29.07 -4.96
C SER A 163 -19.39 30.49 -4.93
N ALA A 164 -18.44 30.76 -4.04
CA ALA A 164 -17.68 32.01 -4.01
C ALA A 164 -16.64 32.12 -5.16
N GLY A 165 -16.30 31.00 -5.82
CA GLY A 165 -15.22 30.91 -6.82
C GLY A 165 -15.64 31.03 -8.29
N ALA A 166 -16.87 30.66 -8.65
CA ALA A 166 -17.56 30.88 -9.94
C ALA A 166 -18.82 30.01 -9.96
N GLU A 167 -19.88 30.43 -10.66
CA GLU A 167 -21.06 29.58 -10.95
C GLU A 167 -20.64 28.35 -11.79
N ALA A 168 -20.16 27.28 -11.15
CA ALA A 168 -19.55 26.19 -11.87
C ALA A 168 -20.45 24.96 -11.91
N LYS A 169 -21.04 24.72 -13.10
CA LYS A 169 -21.35 23.35 -13.54
C LYS A 169 -20.12 22.45 -13.33
N LEU A 170 -20.35 21.15 -13.14
CA LEU A 170 -19.37 20.07 -12.89
C LEU A 170 -18.24 19.98 -13.96
N SER A 171 -17.34 20.96 -13.99
CA SER A 171 -16.22 21.07 -14.91
C SER A 171 -15.01 20.28 -14.38
N LEU A 172 -14.05 19.93 -15.26
CA LEU A 172 -12.85 19.19 -14.88
C LEU A 172 -12.04 19.83 -13.72
N PRO A 173 -11.88 21.17 -13.64
CA PRO A 173 -11.23 21.81 -12.50
C PRO A 173 -11.99 21.58 -11.18
N VAL A 174 -13.31 21.60 -11.20
CA VAL A 174 -14.17 21.37 -10.01
C VAL A 174 -14.10 19.92 -9.53
N LEU A 175 -14.01 18.96 -10.45
CA LEU A 175 -13.79 17.56 -10.10
C LEU A 175 -12.43 17.38 -9.41
N GLY A 176 -11.39 18.03 -9.93
CA GLY A 176 -10.06 18.02 -9.32
C GLY A 176 -10.06 18.62 -7.90
N SER A 177 -10.76 19.74 -7.69
CA SER A 177 -10.86 20.35 -6.36
C SER A 177 -11.63 19.48 -5.36
N LEU A 178 -12.68 18.78 -5.81
CA LEU A 178 -13.42 17.84 -4.96
C LEU A 178 -12.55 16.65 -4.54
N PHE A 179 -11.84 16.00 -5.46
CA PHE A 179 -10.92 14.91 -5.08
C PHE A 179 -9.81 15.40 -4.15
N GLY A 180 -9.34 16.63 -4.32
CA GLY A 180 -8.40 17.28 -3.41
C GLY A 180 -8.99 17.49 -2.00
N GLY A 181 -10.20 18.06 -1.91
CA GLY A 181 -10.91 18.27 -0.65
C GLY A 181 -11.26 16.96 0.06
N LEU A 182 -11.69 15.95 -0.70
CA LEU A 182 -11.95 14.61 -0.17
C LEU A 182 -10.65 13.98 0.35
N LYS A 183 -9.56 14.03 -0.43
CA LYS A 183 -8.26 13.52 0.04
C LYS A 183 -7.81 14.20 1.34
N ALA A 184 -8.05 15.51 1.48
CA ALA A 184 -7.75 16.23 2.72
C ALA A 184 -8.63 15.77 3.90
N LEU A 185 -9.93 15.58 3.65
CA LEU A 185 -10.89 15.06 4.63
C LEU A 185 -10.49 13.68 5.16
N MET A 186 -10.07 12.78 4.26
CA MET A 186 -9.75 11.39 4.60
C MET A 186 -8.42 11.22 5.34
N LYS A 187 -7.55 12.23 5.31
CA LYS A 187 -6.20 12.15 5.87
C LYS A 187 -6.13 12.39 7.38
N HIS A 188 -7.10 13.11 7.93
CA HIS A 188 -7.06 13.57 9.31
C HIS A 188 -8.38 13.30 10.02
N GLU A 189 -8.31 12.75 11.23
CA GLU A 189 -9.47 12.66 12.11
C GLU A 189 -10.08 14.04 12.36
N SER A 190 -11.38 14.15 12.10
CA SER A 190 -12.15 15.39 12.24
C SER A 190 -13.64 15.08 12.37
N GLN A 191 -14.40 16.00 12.97
CA GLN A 191 -15.86 15.88 13.03
C GLN A 191 -16.49 15.76 11.64
N TYR A 192 -15.92 16.45 10.63
CA TYR A 192 -16.32 16.33 9.23
C TYR A 192 -16.12 14.92 8.68
N ARG A 193 -14.97 14.30 8.98
CA ARG A 193 -14.69 12.92 8.58
C ARG A 193 -15.70 11.97 9.21
N THR A 194 -15.93 12.09 10.51
CA THR A 194 -16.90 11.24 11.24
C THR A 194 -18.30 11.36 10.63
N GLU A 195 -18.77 12.58 10.41
CA GLU A 195 -20.11 12.85 9.86
C GLU A 195 -20.28 12.28 8.44
N VAL A 196 -19.29 12.51 7.56
CA VAL A 196 -19.30 11.97 6.20
C VAL A 196 -19.31 10.44 6.22
N LYS A 197 -18.49 9.80 7.07
CA LYS A 197 -18.45 8.34 7.21
C LYS A 197 -19.77 7.78 7.71
N GLU A 198 -20.38 8.38 8.72
CA GLU A 198 -21.69 7.96 9.24
C GLU A 198 -22.79 7.98 8.19
N VAL A 199 -22.76 8.98 7.30
CA VAL A 199 -23.71 9.05 6.19
C VAL A 199 -23.41 7.98 5.13
N LEU A 200 -22.14 7.79 4.76
CA LEU A 200 -21.75 6.76 3.79
C LEU A 200 -22.06 5.33 4.26
N ARG A 201 -21.94 5.05 5.57
CA ARG A 201 -22.29 3.75 6.17
C ARG A 201 -23.77 3.37 5.99
N LYS A 202 -24.64 4.33 5.67
CA LYS A 202 -26.06 4.08 5.34
C LYS A 202 -26.25 3.57 3.91
N TYR A 203 -25.23 3.72 3.05
CA TYR A 203 -25.27 3.34 1.64
C TYR A 203 -24.09 2.43 1.21
N PRO A 204 -23.79 1.34 1.95
CA PRO A 204 -22.57 0.56 1.72
C PRO A 204 -22.56 -0.12 0.34
N GLY A 205 -23.72 -0.61 -0.13
CA GLY A 205 -23.85 -1.25 -1.45
C GLY A 205 -23.64 -0.26 -2.59
N THR A 206 -24.26 0.92 -2.51
CA THR A 206 -24.12 1.96 -3.54
C THR A 206 -22.71 2.55 -3.57
N LEU A 207 -22.06 2.71 -2.41
CA LEU A 207 -20.67 3.13 -2.33
C LEU A 207 -19.76 2.14 -3.06
N LEU A 208 -19.88 0.85 -2.73
CA LEU A 208 -19.10 -0.21 -3.37
C LEU A 208 -19.38 -0.31 -4.88
N GLN A 209 -20.64 -0.14 -5.31
CA GLN A 209 -21.00 -0.12 -6.72
C GLN A 209 -20.32 1.05 -7.45
N SER A 210 -20.35 2.25 -6.88
CA SER A 210 -19.70 3.44 -7.44
C SER A 210 -18.17 3.25 -7.54
N VAL A 211 -17.54 2.67 -6.51
CA VAL A 211 -16.12 2.32 -6.53
C VAL A 211 -15.83 1.34 -7.66
N ASN A 212 -16.61 0.28 -7.78
CA ASN A 212 -16.42 -0.72 -8.83
C ASN A 212 -16.64 -0.17 -10.25
N GLN A 213 -17.55 0.79 -10.44
CA GLN A 213 -17.71 1.47 -11.73
C GLN A 213 -16.42 2.22 -12.13
N VAL A 214 -15.76 2.86 -11.18
CA VAL A 214 -14.45 3.51 -11.40
C VAL A 214 -13.38 2.48 -11.72
N LEU A 215 -13.31 1.38 -10.96
CA LEU A 215 -12.32 0.32 -11.18
C LEU A 215 -12.51 -0.39 -12.53
N ASP A 216 -13.74 -0.65 -12.94
CA ASP A 216 -14.04 -1.26 -14.25
C ASP A 216 -13.62 -0.35 -15.40
N ALA A 217 -13.97 0.94 -15.31
CA ALA A 217 -13.60 1.91 -16.34
C ALA A 217 -12.08 2.09 -16.40
N ALA A 218 -11.41 2.07 -15.26
CA ALA A 218 -9.96 2.09 -15.20
C ALA A 218 -9.37 0.84 -15.87
N ASN A 219 -9.82 -0.37 -15.53
CA ASN A 219 -9.37 -1.61 -16.17
C ASN A 219 -9.60 -1.60 -17.70
N ALA A 220 -10.76 -1.12 -18.16
CA ALA A 220 -11.10 -1.08 -19.58
C ALA A 220 -10.14 -0.19 -20.41
N GLN A 221 -9.53 0.82 -19.80
CA GLN A 221 -8.56 1.71 -20.47
C GLN A 221 -7.14 1.14 -20.51
N LEU A 222 -6.84 0.05 -19.81
CA LEU A 222 -5.46 -0.45 -19.65
C LEU A 222 -4.97 -1.36 -20.78
N GLY A 223 -5.80 -1.63 -21.79
CA GLY A 223 -5.37 -2.23 -23.07
C GLY A 223 -4.63 -3.57 -22.92
N GLY A 224 -5.19 -4.49 -22.13
CA GLY A 224 -4.62 -5.81 -21.87
C GLY A 224 -3.84 -5.91 -20.56
N ARG A 225 -3.58 -4.79 -19.88
CA ARG A 225 -3.18 -4.78 -18.46
C ARG A 225 -4.39 -4.71 -17.55
N SER A 226 -4.18 -4.97 -16.27
CA SER A 226 -5.19 -4.81 -15.22
C SER A 226 -4.69 -3.99 -14.05
N LEU A 227 -5.60 -3.47 -13.22
CA LEU A 227 -5.24 -2.74 -12.02
C LEU A 227 -4.70 -3.67 -10.94
N LEU A 228 -3.55 -3.31 -10.39
CA LEU A 228 -3.01 -3.87 -9.15
C LEU A 228 -2.88 -2.75 -8.13
N VAL A 229 -3.73 -2.76 -7.11
CA VAL A 229 -3.66 -1.80 -6.02
C VAL A 229 -2.92 -2.43 -4.85
N VAL A 230 -1.92 -1.71 -4.33
CA VAL A 230 -1.19 -2.07 -3.12
C VAL A 230 -1.67 -1.15 -2.01
N VAL A 231 -2.13 -1.73 -0.89
CA VAL A 231 -2.41 -0.99 0.35
C VAL A 231 -1.37 -1.44 1.38
N ASP A 232 -0.30 -0.66 1.45
CA ASP A 232 0.82 -0.93 2.33
C ASP A 232 0.67 -0.24 3.71
N ASN A 233 1.52 -0.60 4.66
CA ASN A 233 1.55 -0.09 6.04
C ASN A 233 0.30 -0.40 6.88
N LEU A 234 -0.55 -1.36 6.50
CA LEU A 234 -1.66 -1.79 7.37
C LEU A 234 -1.13 -2.44 8.66
N ASP A 235 0.04 -3.05 8.61
CA ASP A 235 0.78 -3.59 9.77
C ASP A 235 1.22 -2.52 10.78
N ARG A 236 1.02 -1.24 10.46
CA ARG A 236 1.32 -0.12 11.36
C ARG A 236 0.20 0.24 12.32
N TYR A 237 -1.04 -0.17 12.02
CA TYR A 237 -2.23 0.09 12.83
C TYR A 237 -2.34 -0.88 14.01
N ASP A 238 -3.20 -0.55 14.98
CA ASP A 238 -3.62 -1.51 15.99
C ASP A 238 -4.29 -2.73 15.31
N PRO A 239 -3.91 -3.98 15.64
CA PRO A 239 -4.52 -5.16 15.06
C PRO A 239 -6.04 -5.21 15.16
N ILE A 240 -6.65 -4.60 16.19
CA ILE A 240 -8.12 -4.51 16.35
C ILE A 240 -8.75 -3.69 15.23
N VAL A 241 -8.10 -2.60 14.80
CA VAL A 241 -8.60 -1.74 13.72
C VAL A 241 -8.57 -2.52 12.41
N ILE A 242 -7.46 -3.21 12.12
CA ILE A 242 -7.32 -3.97 10.87
C ILE A 242 -8.18 -5.24 10.85
N ASP A 243 -8.37 -5.89 12.01
CA ASP A 243 -9.31 -7.00 12.15
C ASP A 243 -10.73 -6.56 11.76
N LYS A 244 -11.22 -5.43 12.29
CA LYS A 244 -12.52 -4.87 11.89
C LYS A 244 -12.58 -4.54 10.40
N LEU A 245 -11.54 -3.89 9.85
CA LEU A 245 -11.49 -3.51 8.44
C LEU A 245 -11.56 -4.74 7.51
N LEU A 246 -10.75 -5.77 7.78
CA LEU A 246 -10.55 -6.88 6.87
C LEU A 246 -11.46 -8.08 7.14
N MET A 247 -11.87 -8.32 8.38
CA MET A 247 -12.75 -9.44 8.75
C MET A 247 -14.21 -9.03 8.58
N ASN A 248 -14.65 -7.95 9.24
CA ASN A 248 -16.04 -7.48 9.11
C ASN A 248 -16.31 -6.83 7.75
N GLY A 249 -15.26 -6.34 7.09
CA GLY A 249 -15.32 -5.78 5.76
C GLY A 249 -15.02 -6.78 4.63
N ALA A 250 -14.76 -8.05 4.94
CA ALA A 250 -14.29 -9.05 3.98
C ALA A 250 -15.14 -9.12 2.71
N ASP A 251 -16.47 -9.13 2.84
CA ASP A 251 -17.37 -9.23 1.69
C ASP A 251 -17.27 -8.02 0.75
N ARG A 252 -16.99 -6.84 1.28
CA ARG A 252 -16.79 -5.62 0.48
C ARG A 252 -15.42 -5.66 -0.22
N VAL A 253 -14.37 -6.10 0.48
CA VAL A 253 -13.04 -6.28 -0.12
C VAL A 253 -13.09 -7.29 -1.25
N ARG A 254 -13.73 -8.45 -1.03
CA ARG A 254 -13.88 -9.52 -2.05
C ARG A 254 -14.63 -9.08 -3.31
N GLN A 255 -15.50 -8.09 -3.19
CA GLN A 255 -16.28 -7.56 -4.31
C GLN A 255 -15.55 -6.45 -5.09
N LEU A 256 -14.37 -6.02 -4.64
CA LEU A 256 -13.58 -5.04 -5.39
C LEU A 256 -13.13 -5.61 -6.73
N ARG A 257 -13.31 -4.83 -7.79
CA ARG A 257 -12.97 -5.22 -9.17
C ARG A 257 -11.55 -4.79 -9.56
N CYS A 258 -10.58 -5.11 -8.70
CA CYS A 258 -9.16 -4.87 -8.95
C CYS A 258 -8.31 -5.89 -8.19
N ASN A 259 -7.09 -6.16 -8.65
CA ASN A 259 -6.17 -6.98 -7.85
C ASN A 259 -5.68 -6.15 -6.67
N LEU A 260 -5.54 -6.80 -5.51
CA LEU A 260 -5.26 -6.13 -4.26
C LEU A 260 -4.17 -6.87 -3.51
N ILE A 261 -3.13 -6.15 -3.10
CA ILE A 261 -2.13 -6.61 -2.13
C ILE A 261 -2.32 -5.80 -0.87
N LEU A 262 -2.59 -6.50 0.24
CA LEU A 262 -2.75 -5.93 1.57
C LEU A 262 -1.54 -6.32 2.44
N THR A 263 -1.08 -5.44 3.33
CA THR A 263 -0.01 -5.78 4.30
C THR A 263 -0.49 -5.76 5.75
N PRO A 264 -1.45 -6.60 6.15
CA PRO A 264 -2.01 -6.57 7.50
C PRO A 264 -0.97 -6.96 8.58
N PRO A 265 -1.21 -6.60 9.85
CA PRO A 265 -0.38 -7.04 10.96
C PRO A 265 -0.32 -8.57 11.04
N ILE A 266 0.89 -9.12 11.20
CA ILE A 266 1.10 -10.58 11.37
C ILE A 266 0.32 -11.18 12.54
N GLY A 267 -0.04 -10.36 13.53
CA GLY A 267 -0.91 -10.77 14.65
C GLY A 267 -2.26 -11.34 14.20
N LEU A 268 -2.82 -10.91 13.06
CA LEU A 268 -4.08 -11.44 12.55
C LEU A 268 -3.98 -12.87 12.03
N LEU A 269 -2.75 -13.33 11.71
CA LEU A 269 -2.49 -14.72 11.34
C LEU A 269 -2.12 -15.56 12.56
N LEU A 270 -1.26 -15.04 13.43
CA LEU A 270 -0.73 -15.81 14.57
C LEU A 270 -1.68 -15.89 15.77
N GLN A 271 -2.50 -14.85 15.97
CA GLN A 271 -3.43 -14.71 17.08
C GLN A 271 -4.72 -14.04 16.57
N PRO A 272 -5.51 -14.75 15.74
CA PRO A 272 -6.72 -14.20 15.15
C PRO A 272 -7.71 -13.77 16.24
N ARG A 273 -8.38 -12.63 16.03
CA ARG A 273 -9.35 -12.07 16.97
C ARG A 273 -10.78 -12.43 16.59
N SER A 274 -11.21 -12.06 15.38
CA SER A 274 -12.54 -12.41 14.87
C SER A 274 -12.54 -13.70 14.05
N ALA A 275 -11.70 -13.78 13.01
CA ALA A 275 -11.53 -14.96 12.19
C ALA A 275 -10.06 -15.08 11.76
N ALA A 276 -9.63 -16.27 11.34
CA ALA A 276 -8.29 -16.47 10.82
C ALA A 276 -8.17 -15.78 9.44
N LEU A 277 -7.15 -14.94 9.26
CA LEU A 277 -6.95 -14.15 8.04
C LEU A 277 -6.87 -15.03 6.77
N ASP A 278 -6.27 -16.21 6.91
CA ASP A 278 -6.11 -17.23 5.86
C ASP A 278 -7.40 -17.98 5.52
N SER A 279 -8.45 -17.85 6.33
CA SER A 279 -9.79 -18.31 5.96
C SER A 279 -10.50 -17.35 4.99
N ILE A 280 -9.97 -16.13 4.83
CA ILE A 280 -10.62 -15.06 4.06
C ILE A 280 -9.79 -14.64 2.84
N TYR A 281 -8.48 -14.55 2.98
CA TYR A 281 -7.53 -14.08 1.97
C TYR A 281 -6.42 -15.10 1.72
N THR A 282 -5.92 -15.17 0.49
CA THR A 282 -4.66 -15.88 0.23
C THR A 282 -3.53 -15.16 0.98
N CYS A 283 -2.87 -15.88 1.89
CA CYS A 283 -1.82 -15.32 2.73
C CYS A 283 -0.43 -15.78 2.26
N HIS A 284 0.42 -14.83 1.92
CA HIS A 284 1.83 -15.06 1.59
C HIS A 284 2.68 -14.51 2.73
N VAL A 285 3.40 -15.40 3.44
CA VAL A 285 4.16 -15.02 4.63
C VAL A 285 5.63 -14.85 4.28
N LEU A 286 6.11 -13.60 4.33
CA LEU A 286 7.52 -13.27 4.19
C LEU A 286 8.20 -13.41 5.56
N TYR A 287 9.01 -14.44 5.75
CA TYR A 287 9.59 -14.74 7.06
C TYR A 287 10.75 -13.79 7.40
N ALA A 288 11.10 -13.77 8.69
CA ALA A 288 12.34 -13.16 9.14
C ALA A 288 13.53 -14.02 8.70
N ILE A 289 14.69 -13.38 8.53
CA ILE A 289 15.94 -14.08 8.20
C ILE A 289 16.27 -15.06 9.32
N ARG A 290 16.39 -16.34 8.98
CA ARG A 290 16.80 -17.36 9.93
C ARG A 290 18.32 -17.27 10.11
N LEU A 291 18.73 -16.87 11.31
CA LEU A 291 20.15 -16.84 11.68
C LEU A 291 20.63 -18.15 12.30
N ARG A 292 19.72 -18.90 12.92
CA ARG A 292 20.04 -20.12 13.66
C ARG A 292 18.84 -21.05 13.78
N ASP A 293 19.12 -22.27 14.17
CA ASP A 293 18.14 -23.29 14.51
C ASP A 293 17.72 -23.21 15.98
N ARG A 294 16.54 -23.74 16.29
CA ARG A 294 15.99 -23.73 17.65
C ARG A 294 16.92 -24.37 18.69
N LYS A 295 17.75 -25.34 18.28
CA LYS A 295 18.66 -26.09 19.15
C LYS A 295 20.07 -25.48 19.24
N GLN A 296 20.39 -24.52 18.36
CA GLN A 296 21.71 -23.90 18.33
C GLN A 296 21.86 -22.86 19.44
N ARG A 297 23.10 -22.67 19.89
CA ARG A 297 23.43 -21.60 20.85
C ARG A 297 23.23 -20.22 20.21
N TYR A 298 23.29 -19.18 21.04
CA TYR A 298 23.08 -17.81 20.57
C TYR A 298 24.15 -17.36 19.56
N ASP A 299 25.38 -17.82 19.75
CA ASP A 299 26.59 -17.52 18.96
C ASP A 299 26.83 -18.50 17.81
N GLU A 300 25.91 -19.44 17.60
CA GLU A 300 25.94 -20.37 16.48
C GLU A 300 24.99 -19.90 15.39
N PHE A 301 25.48 -19.93 14.14
CA PHE A 301 24.71 -19.56 12.96
C PHE A 301 24.44 -20.77 12.08
N HIS A 302 23.36 -20.72 11.31
CA HIS A 302 23.00 -21.75 10.33
C HIS A 302 22.44 -21.14 9.05
N GLY A 303 22.86 -21.69 7.91
CA GLY A 303 22.44 -21.25 6.59
C GLY A 303 23.10 -19.94 6.15
N GLU A 304 22.56 -19.36 5.08
CA GLU A 304 23.15 -18.20 4.40
C GLU A 304 22.77 -16.85 5.06
N GLY A 305 21.89 -16.84 6.06
CA GLY A 305 21.30 -15.61 6.59
C GLY A 305 22.30 -14.58 7.07
N ARG A 306 23.34 -15.00 7.80
CA ARG A 306 24.41 -14.11 8.25
C ARG A 306 25.16 -13.51 7.06
N THR A 307 25.62 -14.35 6.14
CA THR A 307 26.36 -13.91 4.94
C THR A 307 25.57 -12.93 4.11
N LEU A 308 24.28 -13.22 3.84
CA LEU A 308 23.43 -12.30 3.07
C LEU A 308 23.19 -10.97 3.82
N MET A 309 23.10 -10.97 5.15
CA MET A 309 23.00 -9.74 5.93
C MET A 309 24.30 -8.91 5.86
N GLU A 310 25.46 -9.56 5.91
CA GLU A 310 26.76 -8.91 5.72
C GLU A 310 26.89 -8.33 4.30
N GLU A 311 26.48 -9.06 3.26
CA GLU A 311 26.45 -8.57 1.88
C GLU A 311 25.49 -7.38 1.72
N ALA A 312 24.31 -7.43 2.34
CA ALA A 312 23.37 -6.31 2.33
C ALA A 312 23.96 -5.08 3.02
N LEU A 313 24.68 -5.27 4.13
CA LEU A 313 25.36 -4.20 4.85
C LEU A 313 26.53 -3.62 4.02
N ALA A 314 27.33 -4.47 3.37
CA ALA A 314 28.45 -4.07 2.50
C ALA A 314 28.01 -3.22 1.30
N ARG A 315 26.77 -3.41 0.82
CA ARG A 315 26.19 -2.54 -0.22
C ARG A 315 25.85 -1.12 0.29
N ARG A 316 25.78 -0.91 1.61
CA ARG A 316 25.36 0.35 2.24
C ARG A 316 26.51 1.07 2.94
N ILE A 317 27.48 0.34 3.46
CA ILE A 317 28.63 0.86 4.20
C ILE A 317 29.91 0.17 3.77
N ASP A 318 31.02 0.89 3.82
CA ASP A 318 32.36 0.32 3.68
C ASP A 318 32.72 -0.39 4.99
N LEU A 319 32.62 -1.72 4.99
CA LEU A 319 32.91 -2.54 6.17
C LEU A 319 34.37 -2.44 6.60
N ASP A 320 35.32 -2.30 5.66
CA ASP A 320 36.75 -2.18 5.94
C ASP A 320 37.11 -0.88 6.62
N THR A 321 36.47 0.20 6.21
CA THR A 321 36.66 1.50 6.83
C THR A 321 35.93 1.60 8.18
N LEU A 322 34.67 1.13 8.27
CA LEU A 322 33.81 1.40 9.42
C LEU A 322 33.78 0.29 10.48
N ILE A 323 34.12 -0.94 10.10
CA ILE A 323 34.21 -2.09 11.01
C ILE A 323 35.55 -2.81 10.74
N PRO A 324 36.71 -2.18 10.96
CA PRO A 324 38.00 -2.72 10.54
C PRO A 324 38.40 -4.00 11.28
N ASP A 325 37.80 -4.27 12.45
CA ASP A 325 38.08 -5.44 13.26
C ASP A 325 37.40 -6.70 12.69
N LYS A 326 38.18 -7.56 12.02
CA LYS A 326 37.71 -8.83 11.43
C LYS A 326 37.06 -9.76 12.46
N PRO A 327 37.63 -9.98 13.67
CA PRO A 327 36.95 -10.63 14.78
C PRO A 327 35.55 -10.08 15.05
N ALA A 328 35.37 -8.75 15.08
CA ALA A 328 34.05 -8.15 15.30
C ALA A 328 33.05 -8.44 14.17
N ARG A 329 33.53 -8.74 12.96
CA ARG A 329 32.69 -9.21 11.84
C ARG A 329 32.40 -10.71 11.89
N ASN A 330 33.20 -11.50 12.62
CA ASN A 330 33.15 -12.96 12.67
C ASN A 330 32.49 -13.51 13.96
N LEU A 331 32.27 -12.68 14.98
CA LEU A 331 31.46 -12.98 16.18
C LEU A 331 30.00 -13.24 15.83
#